data_AF-A0A951ED61-F1
#
_entry.id   AF-A0A951ED61-F1
#
_cell.length_a   1.000
_cell.length_b   1.000
_cell.length_c   1.000
_cell.angle_alpha   90.00
_cell.angle_beta   90.00
_cell.angle_gamma   90.00
#
_symmetry.space_group_name_H-M   'P 1'
#
loop_
_entity.id
_entity.type
_entity.pdbx_description
1 polymer ?
#
loop_
_entity_poly.entity_id
_entity_poly.type
_entity_poly.pdbx_seq_one_letter_code
_entity_poly.pdbx_strand_id
1 'polypeptide(L)'
;MPPLNVLISGAGIAGCTLAYWLSRHGHAATVVERCGAIRSSGAPVDIRGPAAQVVEEMGIVPRLREAGTRVAAMSFLDRMGRRRARIDIVGFRRSMAMRHFELPRGDLSN
;
A
#
# COMPACT_ATOMS: atom_id res chain seq x y z
N MET A 1 25.11 16.47 5.48
CA MET A 1 25.87 15.26 5.89
C MET A 1 26.49 14.64 4.65
N PRO A 2 27.65 13.98 4.73
CA PRO A 2 28.22 13.26 3.58
C PRO A 2 27.29 12.11 3.15
N PRO A 3 27.36 11.66 1.89
CA PRO A 3 26.62 10.50 1.41
C PRO A 3 26.91 9.25 2.28
N LEU A 4 25.86 8.54 2.68
CA LEU A 4 25.95 7.28 3.41
C LEU A 4 25.91 6.10 2.44
N ASN A 5 26.61 5.01 2.80
CA ASN A 5 26.46 3.70 2.18
C ASN A 5 25.69 2.80 3.15
N VAL A 6 24.46 2.43 2.81
CA VAL A 6 23.53 1.74 3.70
C VAL A 6 23.20 0.35 3.17
N LEU A 7 23.36 -0.67 4.01
CA LEU A 7 22.86 -2.02 3.75
C LEU A 7 21.46 -2.18 4.36
N ILE A 8 20.49 -2.60 3.56
CA ILE A 8 19.10 -2.87 3.96
C ILE A 8 18.86 -4.37 3.87
N SER A 9 18.54 -5.00 5.00
CA SER A 9 18.17 -6.43 5.06
C SER A 9 16.66 -6.59 4.91
N GLY A 10 16.20 -6.84 3.70
CA GLY A 10 14.82 -7.15 3.33
C GLY A 10 14.27 -6.23 2.24
N ALA A 11 13.73 -6.81 1.17
CA ALA A 11 13.08 -6.10 0.06
C ALA A 11 11.54 -6.14 0.16
N GLY A 12 11.01 -6.07 1.38
CA GLY A 12 9.59 -5.83 1.62
C GLY A 12 9.22 -4.35 1.46
N ILE A 13 7.93 -4.03 1.66
CA ILE A 13 7.39 -2.65 1.54
C ILE A 13 8.27 -1.63 2.27
N ALA A 14 8.62 -1.87 3.53
CA ALA A 14 9.44 -0.93 4.30
C ALA A 14 10.87 -0.78 3.73
N GLY A 15 11.50 -1.89 3.30
CA GLY A 15 12.86 -1.87 2.75
C GLY A 15 12.94 -1.12 1.42
N CYS A 16 11.98 -1.37 0.52
CA CYS A 16 11.88 -0.65 -0.75
C CYS A 16 11.58 0.84 -0.54
N THR A 17 10.66 1.18 0.38
CA THR A 17 10.36 2.58 0.72
C THR A 17 11.58 3.29 1.33
N LEU A 18 12.34 2.62 2.20
CA LEU A 18 13.56 3.18 2.75
C LEU A 18 14.63 3.41 1.68
N ALA A 19 14.84 2.42 0.80
CA ALA A 19 15.79 2.54 -0.31
C ALA A 19 15.43 3.70 -1.25
N TYR A 20 14.14 3.87 -1.57
CA TYR A 20 13.63 5.01 -2.34
C TYR A 20 14.03 6.35 -1.71
N TRP A 21 13.76 6.51 -0.41
CA TRP A 21 14.02 7.77 0.28
C TRP A 21 15.50 8.05 0.48
N LEU A 22 16.31 7.02 0.78
CA LEU A 22 17.77 7.17 0.87
C LEU A 22 18.36 7.62 -0.47
N SER A 23 17.96 6.98 -1.58
CA SER A 23 18.40 7.38 -2.91
C SER A 23 18.02 8.83 -3.23
N ARG A 24 16.78 9.24 -2.90
CA ARG A 24 16.29 10.62 -3.14
C ARG A 24 17.03 11.68 -2.32
N HIS A 25 17.63 11.31 -1.20
CA HIS A 25 18.46 12.18 -0.36
C HIS A 25 19.97 12.05 -0.65
N GLY A 26 20.36 11.38 -1.73
CA GLY A 26 21.76 11.28 -2.16
C GLY A 26 22.58 10.25 -1.40
N HIS A 27 21.94 9.25 -0.79
CA HIS A 27 22.60 8.13 -0.15
C HIS A 27 22.57 6.89 -1.04
N ALA A 28 23.61 6.06 -0.96
CA ALA A 28 23.63 4.77 -1.64
C ALA A 28 23.00 3.70 -0.75
N ALA A 29 22.07 2.92 -1.31
CA ALA A 29 21.41 1.82 -0.62
C ALA A 29 21.67 0.51 -1.36
N THR A 30 22.15 -0.50 -0.65
CA THR A 30 22.20 -1.89 -1.11
C THR A 30 21.11 -2.67 -0.38
N VAL A 31 20.15 -3.22 -1.11
CA VAL A 31 19.09 -4.06 -0.54
C VAL A 31 19.43 -5.53 -0.75
N VAL A 32 19.38 -6.32 0.32
CA VAL A 32 19.55 -7.77 0.28
C VAL A 32 18.26 -8.41 0.73
N GLU A 33 17.75 -9.36 -0.05
CA GLU A 33 16.55 -10.12 0.25
C GLU A 33 16.84 -11.62 0.12
N ARG A 34 16.27 -12.41 1.03
CA ARG A 34 16.43 -13.87 1.04
C ARG A 34 15.50 -14.54 0.02
N CYS A 35 14.31 -14.01 -0.17
CA CYS A 35 13.34 -14.53 -1.13
C CYS A 35 13.79 -14.25 -2.57
N GLY A 36 13.81 -15.29 -3.41
CA GLY A 36 14.17 -15.17 -4.83
C GLY A 36 13.10 -14.52 -5.72
N ALA A 37 11.95 -14.16 -5.16
CA ALA A 37 10.85 -13.50 -5.86
C ALA A 37 10.04 -12.61 -4.93
N ILE A 38 9.37 -11.61 -5.51
CA ILE A 38 8.41 -10.77 -4.80
C ILE A 38 7.25 -11.64 -4.30
N ARG A 39 6.89 -11.47 -3.03
CA ARG A 39 5.77 -12.20 -2.44
C ARG A 39 4.44 -11.65 -2.97
N SER A 40 3.79 -12.42 -3.84
CA SER A 40 2.48 -12.07 -4.41
C SER A 40 1.29 -12.48 -3.53
N SER A 41 1.49 -13.36 -2.54
CA SER A 41 0.41 -13.90 -1.70
C SER A 41 0.28 -13.21 -0.35
N GLY A 42 -0.96 -13.09 0.14
CA GLY A 42 -1.29 -12.52 1.44
C GLY A 42 -2.61 -11.75 1.43
N ALA A 43 -2.97 -11.19 2.58
CA ALA A 43 -4.09 -10.26 2.66
C ALA A 43 -3.76 -8.94 1.92
N PRO A 44 -4.76 -8.23 1.38
CA PRO A 44 -4.61 -6.86 0.92
C PRO A 44 -4.00 -5.96 1.99
N VAL A 45 -3.39 -4.87 1.54
CA VAL A 45 -2.75 -3.88 2.40
C VAL A 45 -3.52 -2.58 2.32
N ASP A 46 -3.72 -1.96 3.47
CA ASP A 46 -4.34 -0.65 3.60
C ASP A 46 -3.29 0.43 3.83
N ILE A 47 -3.31 1.49 3.02
CA ILE A 47 -2.48 2.68 3.16
C ILE A 47 -3.35 3.79 3.75
N ARG A 48 -3.16 4.08 5.04
CA ARG A 48 -3.96 5.03 5.83
C ARG A 48 -3.06 5.92 6.68
N GLY A 49 -3.62 7.02 7.19
CA GLY A 49 -2.94 7.89 8.15
C GLY A 49 -1.62 8.44 7.59
N PRO A 50 -0.53 8.45 8.36
CA PRO A 50 0.77 9.00 7.92
C PRO A 50 1.32 8.37 6.63
N ALA A 51 1.01 7.09 6.37
CA ALA A 51 1.47 6.42 5.15
C ALA A 51 0.88 7.03 3.87
N ALA A 52 -0.31 7.67 3.95
CA ALA A 52 -0.91 8.35 2.81
C ALA A 52 -0.08 9.56 2.35
N GLN A 53 0.48 10.31 3.30
CA GLN A 53 1.38 11.42 2.98
C GLN A 53 2.69 10.91 2.36
N VAL A 54 3.27 9.83 2.90
CA VAL A 54 4.50 9.25 2.35
C VAL A 54 4.32 8.87 0.88
N VAL A 55 3.22 8.19 0.52
CA VAL A 55 3.01 7.78 -0.88
C VAL A 55 2.67 8.94 -1.82
N GLU A 56 2.15 10.04 -1.29
CA GLU A 56 1.97 11.30 -2.02
C GLU A 56 3.29 11.97 -2.35
N GLU A 57 4.17 12.08 -1.35
CA GLU A 57 5.52 12.63 -1.53
C GLU A 57 6.38 11.74 -2.42
N MET A 58 6.11 10.42 -2.44
CA MET A 58 6.68 9.48 -3.41
C MET A 58 6.11 9.65 -4.83
N GLY A 59 5.00 10.38 -5.01
CA GLY A 59 4.38 10.61 -6.31
C GLY A 59 3.68 9.39 -6.92
N ILE A 60 3.41 8.35 -6.13
CA ILE A 60 2.87 7.06 -6.63
C ILE A 60 1.35 6.92 -6.51
N VAL A 61 0.66 7.95 -6.01
CA VAL A 61 -0.81 7.93 -5.82
C VAL A 61 -1.59 7.48 -7.06
N PRO A 62 -1.30 7.95 -8.29
CA PRO A 62 -2.01 7.47 -9.48
C PRO A 62 -1.91 5.95 -9.66
N ARG A 63 -0.71 5.37 -9.50
CA ARG A 63 -0.48 3.92 -9.59
C ARG A 63 -1.22 3.15 -8.50
N LEU A 64 -1.25 3.67 -7.27
CA LEU A 64 -2.00 3.07 -6.17
C LEU A 64 -3.52 3.07 -6.43
N ARG A 65 -4.05 4.09 -7.12
CA ARG A 65 -5.47 4.13 -7.52
C ARG A 65 -5.79 3.10 -8.60
N GLU A 66 -4.86 2.84 -9.51
CA GLU A 66 -5.01 1.86 -10.59
C GLU A 66 -4.99 0.42 -10.05
N ALA A 67 -4.03 0.12 -9.16
CA ALA A 67 -3.90 -1.19 -8.51
C ALA A 67 -4.93 -1.43 -7.38
N GLY A 68 -5.63 -0.39 -6.95
CA GLY A 68 -6.54 -0.44 -5.82
C GLY A 68 -7.70 -1.43 -5.99
N THR A 69 -8.01 -2.16 -4.93
CA THR A 69 -9.20 -3.01 -4.85
C THR A 69 -10.48 -2.18 -5.00
N ARG A 70 -11.32 -2.56 -5.96
CA ARG A 70 -12.57 -1.87 -6.28
C ARG A 70 -13.75 -2.49 -5.53
N VAL A 71 -13.80 -2.29 -4.21
CA VAL A 71 -14.95 -2.71 -3.41
C VAL A 71 -16.14 -1.79 -3.69
N ALA A 72 -17.18 -2.34 -4.33
CA ALA A 72 -18.38 -1.58 -4.67
C ALA A 72 -19.33 -1.39 -3.49
N ALA A 73 -19.51 -2.43 -2.67
CA ALA A 73 -20.42 -2.40 -1.53
C ALA A 73 -20.03 -3.43 -0.47
N MET A 74 -20.44 -3.17 0.77
CA MET A 74 -20.37 -4.11 1.88
C MET A 74 -21.79 -4.54 2.23
N SER A 75 -22.03 -5.84 2.38
CA SER A 75 -23.34 -6.38 2.78
C SER A 75 -23.23 -7.14 4.08
N PHE A 76 -24.16 -6.90 5.00
CA PHE A 76 -24.28 -7.65 6.25
C PHE A 76 -25.37 -8.70 6.07
N LEU A 77 -25.02 -9.97 6.26
CA LEU A 77 -25.94 -11.09 6.12
C LEU A 77 -26.25 -11.67 7.50
N ASP A 78 -27.46 -12.17 7.69
CA ASP A 78 -27.77 -13.00 8.85
C ASP A 78 -27.29 -14.44 8.66
N ARG A 79 -27.50 -15.28 9.69
CA ARG A 79 -27.11 -16.71 9.67
C ARG A 79 -27.79 -17.55 8.58
N MET A 80 -28.86 -17.05 7.98
CA MET A 80 -29.57 -17.70 6.87
C MET A 80 -29.13 -17.14 5.50
N GLY A 81 -28.11 -16.28 5.48
CA GLY A 81 -27.61 -15.63 4.26
C GLY A 81 -28.48 -14.47 3.78
N ARG A 82 -29.49 -14.04 4.54
CA ARG A 82 -30.37 -12.94 4.12
C ARG A 82 -29.71 -11.61 4.42
N ARG A 83 -29.70 -10.70 3.44
CA ARG A 83 -29.09 -9.37 3.59
C ARG A 83 -29.89 -8.49 4.55
N ARG A 84 -29.26 -8.07 5.65
CA ARG A 84 -29.81 -7.18 6.68
C ARG A 84 -29.44 -5.71 6.45
N ALA A 85 -28.28 -5.45 5.87
CA ALA A 85 -27.83 -4.12 5.52
C ALA A 85 -26.89 -4.14 4.31
N ARG A 86 -26.78 -3.01 3.62
CA ARG A 86 -25.81 -2.77 2.56
C ARG A 86 -25.26 -1.35 2.69
N ILE A 87 -23.94 -1.24 2.64
CA ILE A 87 -23.22 0.03 2.59
C ILE A 87 -22.66 0.18 1.17
N ASP A 88 -23.00 1.28 0.50
CA ASP A 88 -22.34 1.68 -0.74
C ASP A 88 -20.95 2.26 -0.40
N ILE A 89 -19.91 1.48 -0.65
CA ILE A 89 -18.53 1.85 -0.31
C ILE A 89 -18.01 2.93 -1.25
N VAL A 90 -18.49 2.99 -2.50
CA VAL A 90 -18.08 4.02 -3.46
C VAL A 90 -18.62 5.37 -3.03
N GLY A 91 -19.92 5.44 -2.72
CA GLY A 91 -20.56 6.64 -2.19
C GLY A 91 -19.94 7.09 -0.87
N PHE A 92 -19.73 6.16 0.05
CA PHE A 92 -19.15 6.42 1.37
C PHE A 92 -17.71 6.94 1.32
N ARG A 93 -16.85 6.39 0.43
CA ARG A 93 -15.48 6.89 0.24
C ARG A 93 -15.46 8.31 -0.32
N ARG A 94 -16.38 8.63 -1.24
CA ARG A 94 -16.52 10.00 -1.80
C ARG A 94 -16.95 11.00 -0.72
N SER A 95 -17.87 10.63 0.16
CA SER A 95 -18.38 11.53 1.20
C SER A 95 -17.38 11.80 2.32
N MET A 96 -16.45 10.88 2.62
CA MET A 96 -15.53 11.03 3.75
C MET A 96 -14.16 11.64 3.40
N ALA A 97 -13.90 12.06 2.16
CA ALA A 97 -12.61 12.61 1.70
C ALA A 97 -11.38 11.78 2.17
N MET A 98 -11.55 10.47 2.40
CA MET A 98 -10.53 9.64 3.01
C MET A 98 -9.43 9.31 1.99
N ARG A 99 -8.20 9.72 2.29
CA ARG A 99 -6.99 9.29 1.57
C ARG A 99 -6.65 7.86 2.01
N HIS A 100 -7.43 6.90 1.53
CA HIS A 100 -7.27 5.48 1.81
C HIS A 100 -7.12 4.68 0.52
N PHE A 101 -6.08 3.85 0.44
CA PHE A 101 -5.88 2.88 -0.64
C PHE A 101 -5.84 1.48 -0.04
N GLU A 102 -6.63 0.57 -0.61
CA GLU A 102 -6.56 -0.86 -0.33
C GLU A 102 -6.13 -1.52 -1.63
N LEU A 103 -5.11 -2.36 -1.60
CA LEU A 103 -4.59 -3.06 -2.78
C LEU A 103 -3.93 -4.39 -2.40
N PRO A 104 -3.82 -5.35 -3.33
CA PRO A 104 -3.04 -6.56 -3.10
C PRO A 104 -1.60 -6.22 -2.71
N ARG A 105 -1.05 -6.98 -1.75
CA ARG A 105 0.32 -6.75 -1.27
C ARG A 105 1.36 -6.82 -2.39
N GLY A 106 1.19 -7.78 -3.32
CA GLY A 106 2.10 -7.96 -4.45
C GLY A 106 2.21 -6.69 -5.30
N ASP A 107 1.08 -6.04 -5.57
CA ASP A 107 1.00 -4.83 -6.40
C ASP A 107 1.65 -3.61 -5.74
N LEU A 108 1.67 -3.55 -4.40
CA LEU A 108 2.36 -2.48 -3.67
C LEU A 108 3.89 -2.68 -3.65
N SER A 109 4.36 -3.91 -3.81
CA SER A 109 5.78 -4.27 -3.69
C SER A 109 6.51 -4.40 -5.03
N ASN A 110 5.86 -4.08 -6.15
CA ASN A 110 6.38 -4.24 -7.51
C ASN A 110 6.72 -2.90 -8.18
#